data_AF-A0A1A6HJP8-F1
#
_entry.id   AF-A0A1A6HJP8-F1
#
_cell.length_a   1.000
_cell.length_b   1.000
_cell.length_c   1.000
_cell.angle_alpha   90.00
_cell.angle_beta   90.00
_cell.angle_gamma   90.00
#
_symmetry.space_group_name_H-M   'P 1'
#
loop_
_entity.id
_entity.type
_entity.pdbx_description
1 polymer ?
#
loop_
_entity_poly.entity_id
_entity_poly.type
_entity_poly.pdbx_seq_one_letter_code
_entity_poly.pdbx_strand_id
1 'polypeptide(L)'
;MNKCSLREWSKESDQYRREESLTSSQGTTWYLASSLKPQQQNLTQRGSLTVLLCGENGLVAALEQVFHHGFKSARIFHKNVFIWDFVEKAVAYFETTDQILDNEDDVLIQKSSCKTFCHYVNAINTAPRNIGKDGKFQILVCLGTRDHLLPQWIPLLAECPAITRMYEESALLRDHMTVNSLIRILQTIQDFTIVLEGSLIKGVDV
;
A
#
# COMPACT_ATOMS: atom_id res chain seq x y z
N MET A 1 -16.17 -17.78 6.42
CA MET A 1 -16.28 -18.17 4.99
C MET A 1 -16.41 -19.70 4.91
N ASN A 2 -17.43 -20.19 4.20
CA ASN A 2 -17.93 -21.56 4.31
C ASN A 2 -17.14 -22.58 3.45
N LYS A 3 -16.95 -23.80 4.00
CA LYS A 3 -16.22 -24.95 3.42
C LYS A 3 -16.83 -25.58 2.14
N CYS A 4 -17.86 -24.97 1.54
CA CYS A 4 -18.58 -25.56 0.41
C CYS A 4 -17.81 -25.45 -0.93
N SER A 5 -16.91 -24.48 -1.06
CA SER A 5 -16.24 -24.15 -2.34
C SER A 5 -15.14 -25.16 -2.76
N LEU A 6 -14.50 -25.87 -1.82
CA LEU A 6 -13.34 -26.72 -2.14
C LEU A 6 -13.69 -28.03 -2.88
N ARG A 7 -14.93 -28.53 -2.78
CA ARG A 7 -15.31 -29.79 -3.45
C ARG A 7 -15.69 -29.59 -4.93
N GLU A 8 -16.07 -28.38 -5.33
CA GLU A 8 -16.40 -28.07 -6.71
C GLU A 8 -15.14 -27.95 -7.57
N TRP A 9 -14.07 -27.37 -7.01
CA TRP A 9 -12.76 -27.23 -7.67
C TRP A 9 -12.08 -28.56 -8.05
N SER A 10 -12.26 -29.60 -7.22
CA SER A 10 -11.66 -30.91 -7.52
C SER A 10 -12.36 -31.63 -8.67
N LYS A 11 -13.64 -31.36 -8.93
CA LYS A 11 -14.39 -31.99 -10.04
C LYS A 11 -14.12 -31.28 -11.38
N GLU A 12 -13.88 -29.99 -11.35
CA GLU A 12 -13.57 -29.17 -12.53
C GLU A 12 -12.17 -29.50 -13.10
N SER A 13 -11.24 -29.89 -12.22
CA SER A 13 -9.88 -30.31 -12.57
C SER A 13 -9.82 -31.63 -13.37
N ASP A 14 -10.72 -32.57 -13.08
CA ASP A 14 -10.78 -33.88 -13.76
C ASP A 14 -11.50 -33.82 -15.13
N GLN A 15 -12.30 -32.77 -15.35
CA GLN A 15 -12.95 -32.53 -16.64
C GLN A 15 -11.96 -31.94 -17.64
N TYR A 16 -11.09 -31.04 -17.19
CA TYR A 16 -10.03 -30.45 -18.01
C TYR A 16 -8.98 -31.49 -18.47
N ARG A 17 -8.64 -32.47 -17.61
CA ARG A 17 -7.66 -33.52 -17.96
C ARG A 17 -8.19 -34.54 -18.98
N ARG A 18 -9.51 -34.69 -19.13
CA ARG A 18 -10.10 -35.62 -20.11
C ARG A 18 -10.14 -35.04 -21.53
N GLU A 19 -10.24 -33.72 -21.67
CA GLU A 19 -10.30 -33.05 -22.98
C GLU A 19 -8.95 -33.03 -23.72
N GLU A 20 -7.80 -33.12 -23.02
CA GLU A 20 -6.47 -33.20 -23.65
C GLU A 20 -6.18 -34.53 -24.36
N SER A 21 -6.97 -35.58 -24.10
CA SER A 21 -6.70 -36.92 -24.63
C SER A 21 -7.36 -37.22 -26.00
N LEU A 22 -8.21 -36.33 -26.51
CA LEU A 22 -9.01 -36.57 -27.72
C LEU A 22 -8.53 -35.81 -28.97
N THR A 23 -7.48 -35.01 -28.90
CA THR A 23 -6.95 -34.25 -30.05
C THR A 23 -5.58 -34.76 -30.47
N SER A 24 -5.49 -36.03 -30.88
CA SER A 24 -4.26 -36.62 -31.45
C SER A 24 -4.47 -37.26 -32.83
N SER A 25 -5.46 -36.82 -33.60
CA SER A 25 -5.55 -37.25 -34.99
C SER A 25 -6.07 -36.12 -35.86
N GLN A 26 -5.38 -35.92 -36.98
CA GLN A 26 -5.62 -34.97 -38.06
C GLN A 26 -4.91 -33.63 -37.91
N GLY A 27 -3.71 -33.58 -38.48
CA GLY A 27 -2.99 -32.35 -38.74
C GLY A 27 -3.62 -31.57 -39.89
N THR A 28 -3.92 -30.30 -39.66
CA THR A 28 -3.83 -29.21 -40.67
C THR A 28 -4.08 -27.80 -40.11
N THR A 29 -4.28 -27.61 -38.81
CA THR A 29 -4.66 -26.30 -38.24
C THR A 29 -3.54 -25.52 -37.54
N TRP A 30 -2.27 -25.72 -37.91
CA TRP A 30 -1.17 -24.92 -37.34
C TRP A 30 -1.11 -23.47 -37.85
N TYR A 31 -1.76 -23.14 -38.97
CA TYR A 31 -1.72 -21.78 -39.54
C TYR A 31 -2.83 -20.84 -39.07
N LEU A 32 -3.86 -21.34 -38.38
CA LEU A 32 -4.94 -20.49 -37.83
C LEU A 32 -4.85 -20.31 -36.30
N ALA A 33 -4.04 -21.11 -35.61
CA ALA A 33 -3.80 -20.94 -34.17
C ALA A 33 -2.72 -19.89 -33.83
N SER A 34 -2.05 -19.32 -34.83
CA SER A 34 -1.02 -18.27 -34.65
C SER A 34 -1.58 -16.84 -34.71
N SER A 35 -2.85 -16.66 -35.07
CA SER A 35 -3.48 -15.32 -35.18
C SER A 35 -4.37 -14.92 -34.00
N LEU A 36 -4.45 -15.71 -32.92
CA LEU A 36 -5.33 -15.44 -31.78
C LEU A 36 -4.70 -15.78 -30.43
N LYS A 37 -3.47 -15.32 -30.15
CA LYS A 37 -3.02 -15.14 -28.75
C LYS A 37 -2.06 -13.96 -28.59
N PRO A 38 -2.56 -12.72 -28.52
CA PRO A 38 -1.83 -11.67 -27.83
C PRO A 38 -2.63 -11.24 -26.59
N GLN A 39 -2.79 -12.09 -25.57
CA GLN A 39 -3.31 -11.69 -24.23
C GLN A 39 -3.16 -12.77 -23.13
N GLN A 40 -2.12 -13.61 -23.15
CA GLN A 40 -1.90 -14.58 -22.05
C GLN A 40 -0.45 -14.56 -21.51
N GLN A 41 0.13 -13.37 -21.31
CA GLN A 41 1.36 -13.21 -20.51
C GLN A 41 1.23 -12.16 -19.40
N ASN A 42 0.03 -11.60 -19.18
CA ASN A 42 -0.18 -10.51 -18.20
C ASN A 42 -1.20 -10.88 -17.09
N LEU A 43 -1.45 -12.17 -16.88
CA LEU A 43 -2.40 -12.65 -15.85
C LEU A 43 -1.72 -13.37 -14.69
N THR A 44 -0.52 -13.90 -14.87
CA THR A 44 0.25 -14.57 -13.81
C THR A 44 0.99 -13.61 -12.89
N GLN A 45 1.26 -12.36 -13.30
CA GLN A 45 1.80 -11.34 -12.39
C GLN A 45 0.72 -10.57 -11.62
N ARG A 46 -0.50 -10.47 -12.18
CA ARG A 46 -1.64 -9.75 -11.58
C ARG A 46 -2.09 -10.27 -10.21
N GLY A 47 -1.97 -11.58 -9.98
CA GLY A 47 -2.34 -12.19 -8.70
C GLY A 47 -1.26 -12.15 -7.62
N SER A 48 0.00 -11.89 -7.99
CA SER A 48 1.14 -11.99 -7.07
C SER A 48 1.35 -10.71 -6.25
N LEU A 49 1.24 -9.54 -6.88
CA LEU A 49 1.58 -8.28 -6.22
C LEU A 49 0.54 -7.80 -5.21
N THR A 50 -0.75 -7.98 -5.46
CA THR A 50 -1.79 -7.65 -4.47
C THR A 50 -1.67 -8.51 -3.22
N VAL A 51 -1.22 -9.77 -3.36
CA VAL A 51 -0.93 -10.67 -2.22
C VAL A 51 0.33 -10.22 -1.48
N LEU A 52 1.36 -9.74 -2.18
CA LEU A 52 2.55 -9.16 -1.52
C LEU A 52 2.23 -7.87 -0.75
N LEU A 53 1.26 -7.07 -1.22
CA LEU A 53 0.87 -5.82 -0.57
C LEU A 53 -0.13 -6.02 0.56
N CYS A 54 -1.24 -6.70 0.25
CA CYS A 54 -2.42 -6.82 1.10
C CYS A 54 -2.66 -8.25 1.61
N GLY A 55 -1.77 -9.20 1.31
CA GLY A 55 -1.85 -10.55 1.86
C GLY A 55 -1.51 -10.61 3.34
N GLU A 56 -1.68 -11.78 3.93
CA GLU A 56 -1.29 -12.05 5.32
C GLU A 56 0.23 -11.83 5.47
N ASN A 57 0.62 -10.90 6.35
CA ASN A 57 2.00 -10.42 6.52
C ASN A 57 2.60 -9.73 5.29
N GLY A 58 1.77 -9.19 4.40
CA GLY A 58 2.20 -8.35 3.28
C GLY A 58 2.77 -7.00 3.72
N LEU A 59 3.13 -6.17 2.73
CA LEU A 59 3.75 -4.86 2.96
C LEU A 59 2.91 -3.96 3.89
N VAL A 60 1.59 -3.95 3.74
CA VAL A 60 0.69 -3.15 4.59
C VAL A 60 0.84 -3.56 6.05
N ALA A 61 0.74 -4.87 6.34
CA ALA A 61 0.89 -5.38 7.69
C ALA A 61 2.29 -5.13 8.27
N ALA A 62 3.34 -5.27 7.45
CA ALA A 62 4.71 -4.98 7.87
C ALA A 62 4.90 -3.50 8.24
N LEU A 63 4.38 -2.58 7.42
CA LEU A 63 4.43 -1.14 7.71
C LEU A 63 3.59 -0.76 8.92
N GLU A 64 2.42 -1.39 9.12
CA GLU A 64 1.65 -1.24 10.36
C GLU A 64 2.48 -1.60 11.59
N GLN A 65 3.25 -2.69 11.57
CA GLN A 65 4.11 -3.06 12.69
C GLN A 65 5.24 -2.05 12.92
N VAL A 66 5.88 -1.57 11.85
CA VAL A 66 6.94 -0.55 11.95
C VAL A 66 6.38 0.73 12.57
N PHE A 67 5.22 1.18 12.07
CA PHE A 67 4.56 2.37 12.59
C PHE A 67 4.01 2.13 13.99
N HIS A 68 3.58 0.93 14.36
CA HIS A 68 3.12 0.67 15.73
C HIS A 68 4.25 0.61 16.77
N HIS A 69 5.47 0.32 16.34
CA HIS A 69 6.59 0.13 17.25
C HIS A 69 6.93 1.40 18.02
N GLY A 70 6.88 1.30 19.35
CA GLY A 70 7.27 2.38 20.24
C GLY A 70 6.24 3.50 20.37
N PHE A 71 4.94 3.27 20.05
CA PHE A 71 3.91 4.24 20.43
C PHE A 71 3.88 4.45 21.94
N LYS A 72 3.90 5.71 22.36
CA LYS A 72 3.62 6.12 23.73
C LYS A 72 2.15 5.85 24.02
N SER A 73 1.88 4.78 24.78
CA SER A 73 0.53 4.53 25.26
C SER A 73 0.10 5.67 26.18
N ALA A 74 -1.07 6.26 25.94
CA ALA A 74 -1.66 7.29 26.81
C ALA A 74 -2.11 6.63 28.13
N ARG A 75 -1.15 6.26 29.00
CA ARG A 75 -1.31 5.45 30.22
C ARG A 75 -2.11 6.13 31.36
N ILE A 76 -3.01 7.05 31.07
CA ILE A 76 -3.78 7.72 32.12
C ILE A 76 -5.30 7.62 31.88
N PHE A 77 -5.78 7.39 30.65
CA PHE A 77 -7.24 7.40 30.36
C PHE A 77 -7.74 6.46 29.26
N HIS A 78 -7.06 5.33 28.98
CA HIS A 78 -7.53 4.32 28.01
C HIS A 78 -7.89 4.86 26.60
N LYS A 79 -7.33 5.99 26.18
CA LYS A 79 -7.52 6.47 24.81
C LYS A 79 -6.59 5.70 23.89
N ASN A 80 -7.15 4.85 23.03
CA ASN A 80 -6.40 4.17 21.98
C ASN A 80 -5.74 5.24 21.10
N VAL A 81 -4.41 5.19 21.02
CA VAL A 81 -3.62 6.02 20.10
C VAL A 81 -3.42 5.18 18.85
N PHE A 82 -3.90 5.70 17.71
CA PHE A 82 -3.78 5.03 16.42
C PHE A 82 -2.68 5.67 15.59
N ILE A 83 -2.17 4.93 14.61
CA ILE A 83 -1.23 5.49 13.61
C ILE A 83 -1.83 6.71 12.92
N TRP A 84 -3.13 6.65 12.64
CA TRP A 84 -3.84 7.77 12.01
C TRP A 84 -3.85 9.05 12.85
N ASP A 85 -3.84 8.97 14.19
CA ASP A 85 -3.75 10.16 15.05
C ASP A 85 -2.39 10.87 14.89
N PHE A 86 -1.34 10.12 14.58
CA PHE A 86 -0.03 10.69 14.28
C PHE A 86 -0.01 11.32 12.88
N VAL A 87 -0.58 10.63 11.89
CA VAL A 87 -0.73 11.14 10.52
C VAL A 87 -1.48 12.48 10.50
N GLU A 88 -2.61 12.59 11.22
CA GLU A 88 -3.38 13.83 11.30
C GLU A 88 -2.58 14.99 11.92
N LYS A 89 -1.77 14.72 12.95
CA LYS A 89 -0.88 15.73 13.54
C LYS A 89 0.26 16.13 12.61
N ALA A 90 0.77 15.20 11.81
CA ALA A 90 1.79 15.49 10.82
C ALA A 90 1.25 16.41 9.71
N VAL A 91 0.05 16.13 9.20
CA VAL A 91 -0.63 17.01 8.23
C VAL A 91 -0.82 18.42 8.79
N ALA A 92 -1.34 18.54 10.03
CA ALA A 92 -1.52 19.84 10.66
C ALA A 92 -0.20 20.63 10.76
N TYR A 93 0.92 19.96 11.02
CA TYR A 93 2.24 20.60 11.03
C TYR A 93 2.69 21.03 9.62
N PHE A 94 2.55 20.18 8.61
CA PHE A 94 2.97 20.47 7.25
C PHE A 94 2.17 21.63 6.63
N GLU A 95 0.85 21.66 6.85
CA GLU A 95 -0.02 22.75 6.36
C GLU A 95 0.27 24.10 7.04
N THR A 96 0.75 24.10 8.28
CA THR A 96 1.18 25.34 8.97
C THR A 96 2.55 25.83 8.50
N THR A 97 3.47 24.91 8.17
CA THR A 97 4.83 25.26 7.73
C THR A 97 4.85 25.80 6.29
N ASP A 98 3.93 25.34 5.42
CA ASP A 98 3.82 25.80 4.03
C ASP A 98 3.48 27.31 3.92
N GLN A 99 2.86 27.89 4.95
CA GLN A 99 2.48 29.31 5.01
C GLN A 99 3.64 30.25 5.39
N ILE A 100 4.80 29.72 5.83
CA ILE A 100 5.86 30.50 6.49
C ILE A 100 7.15 30.59 5.64
N LEU A 101 7.39 29.69 4.69
CA LEU A 101 8.65 29.62 3.91
C LEU A 101 8.45 29.87 2.42
N ASP A 102 8.84 31.08 2.00
CA ASP A 102 8.78 31.56 0.62
C ASP A 102 10.19 31.67 -0.03
N ASN A 103 11.16 30.84 0.37
CA ASN A 103 12.51 30.89 -0.20
C ASN A 103 13.26 29.54 -0.25
N GLU A 104 13.99 29.36 -1.35
CA GLU A 104 15.08 28.41 -1.67
C GLU A 104 14.73 26.99 -2.17
N ASP A 105 15.50 26.53 -3.18
CA ASP A 105 15.18 25.41 -4.08
C ASP A 105 15.21 24.01 -3.44
N ASP A 106 16.01 23.78 -2.38
CA ASP A 106 16.06 22.48 -1.67
C ASP A 106 14.80 22.26 -0.81
N VAL A 107 14.13 23.35 -0.42
CA VAL A 107 12.80 23.33 0.22
C VAL A 107 11.75 22.80 -0.75
N LEU A 108 11.93 22.91 -2.07
CA LEU A 108 10.87 22.60 -3.03
C LEU A 108 10.53 21.11 -3.11
N ILE A 109 11.50 20.21 -3.00
CA ILE A 109 11.26 18.76 -3.04
C ILE A 109 10.61 18.27 -1.75
N GLN A 110 11.03 18.81 -0.60
CA GLN A 110 10.38 18.51 0.67
C GLN A 110 8.97 19.12 0.73
N LYS A 111 8.80 20.35 0.23
CA LYS A 111 7.52 21.07 0.12
C LYS A 111 6.55 20.35 -0.83
N SER A 112 7.03 19.83 -1.96
CA SER A 112 6.21 19.04 -2.87
C SER A 112 5.77 17.73 -2.21
N SER A 113 6.68 17.03 -1.54
CA SER A 113 6.39 15.78 -0.82
C SER A 113 5.36 15.98 0.31
N CYS A 114 5.48 17.08 1.08
CA CYS A 114 4.51 17.49 2.10
C CYS A 114 3.12 17.75 1.49
N LYS A 115 3.06 18.50 0.39
CA LYS A 115 1.79 18.80 -0.30
C LYS A 115 1.11 17.54 -0.81
N THR A 116 1.88 16.65 -1.44
CA THR A 116 1.34 15.36 -1.90
C THR A 116 0.86 14.53 -0.71
N PHE A 117 1.62 14.47 0.38
CA PHE A 117 1.18 13.75 1.58
C PHE A 117 -0.16 14.30 2.14
N CYS A 118 -0.25 15.62 2.33
CA CYS A 118 -1.48 16.26 2.83
C CYS A 118 -2.68 16.01 1.90
N HIS A 119 -2.48 16.11 0.58
CA HIS A 119 -3.52 15.84 -0.41
C HIS A 119 -4.11 14.42 -0.26
N TYR A 120 -3.26 13.39 -0.15
CA TYR A 120 -3.72 12.00 0.02
C TYR A 120 -4.45 11.80 1.35
N VAL A 121 -3.92 12.34 2.46
CA VAL A 121 -4.57 12.22 3.78
C VAL A 121 -5.94 12.91 3.78
N ASN A 122 -6.02 14.09 3.17
CA ASN A 122 -7.27 14.84 3.06
C ASN A 122 -8.30 14.10 2.19
N ALA A 123 -7.89 13.53 1.05
CA ALA A 123 -8.76 12.71 0.21
C ALA A 123 -9.29 11.46 0.94
N ILE A 124 -8.46 10.80 1.76
CA ILE A 124 -8.89 9.67 2.60
C ILE A 124 -9.89 10.12 3.68
N ASN A 125 -9.68 11.31 4.26
CA ASN A 125 -10.56 11.85 5.29
C ASN A 125 -11.92 12.30 4.75
N THR A 126 -11.98 12.78 3.51
CA THR A 126 -13.23 13.22 2.85
C THR A 126 -13.96 12.09 2.13
N ALA A 127 -13.36 10.90 2.05
CA ALA A 127 -13.97 9.74 1.43
C ALA A 127 -15.38 9.47 2.01
N PRO A 128 -16.41 9.25 1.17
CA PRO A 128 -17.80 9.14 1.61
C PRO A 128 -18.09 7.87 2.45
N ARG A 129 -17.10 6.99 2.60
CA ARG A 129 -17.20 5.75 3.36
C ARG A 129 -16.62 5.95 4.76
N ASN A 130 -17.38 5.57 5.79
CA ASN A 130 -16.87 5.48 7.16
C ASN A 130 -15.80 4.38 7.25
N ILE A 131 -14.53 4.77 7.17
CA ILE A 131 -13.36 3.90 7.31
C ILE A 131 -12.74 4.17 8.70
N GLY A 132 -12.51 3.10 9.47
CA GLY A 132 -11.84 3.20 10.77
C GLY A 132 -10.38 3.66 10.63
N LYS A 133 -9.76 4.11 11.73
CA LYS A 133 -8.40 4.69 11.72
C LYS A 133 -7.33 3.73 11.16
N ASP A 134 -7.41 2.45 11.51
CA ASP A 134 -6.50 1.43 10.96
C ASP A 134 -6.72 1.29 9.45
N GLY A 135 -7.97 1.18 9.00
CA GLY A 135 -8.30 1.11 7.58
C GLY A 135 -7.85 2.35 6.78
N LYS A 136 -7.90 3.54 7.37
CA LYS A 136 -7.39 4.76 6.75
C LYS A 136 -5.87 4.69 6.54
N PHE A 137 -5.14 4.21 7.54
CA PHE A 137 -3.70 3.99 7.41
C PHE A 137 -3.37 2.95 6.34
N GLN A 138 -4.09 1.81 6.32
CA GLN A 138 -3.90 0.79 5.29
C GLN A 138 -4.12 1.33 3.88
N ILE A 139 -5.17 2.14 3.67
CA ILE A 139 -5.43 2.80 2.38
C ILE A 139 -4.30 3.77 2.01
N LEU A 140 -3.80 4.56 2.97
CA LEU A 140 -2.67 5.46 2.74
C LEU A 140 -1.42 4.68 2.28
N VAL A 141 -1.13 3.54 2.91
CA VAL A 141 -0.01 2.67 2.51
C VAL A 141 -0.23 2.10 1.11
N CYS A 142 -1.43 1.60 0.81
CA CYS A 142 -1.76 1.09 -0.51
C CYS A 142 -1.57 2.14 -1.61
N LEU A 143 -2.13 3.34 -1.42
CA LEU A 143 -2.01 4.45 -2.35
C LEU A 143 -0.55 4.93 -2.48
N GLY A 144 0.14 5.12 -1.36
CA GLY A 144 1.54 5.49 -1.36
C GLY A 144 2.44 4.47 -2.04
N THR A 145 2.10 3.17 -1.98
CA THR A 145 2.87 2.15 -2.71
C THR A 145 2.56 2.20 -4.21
N ARG A 146 1.26 2.32 -4.58
CA ARG A 146 0.80 2.45 -5.97
C ARG A 146 1.49 3.60 -6.70
N ASP A 147 1.57 4.75 -6.04
CA ASP A 147 2.09 5.98 -6.64
C ASP A 147 3.58 6.20 -6.32
N HIS A 148 4.22 5.20 -5.70
CA HIS A 148 5.65 5.20 -5.38
C HIS A 148 6.09 6.33 -4.44
N LEU A 149 5.20 6.79 -3.57
CA LEU A 149 5.37 7.93 -2.66
C LEU A 149 5.90 7.54 -1.27
N LEU A 150 5.79 6.27 -0.86
CA LEU A 150 6.25 5.84 0.48
C LEU A 150 7.72 6.18 0.79
N PRO A 151 8.69 6.03 -0.15
CA PRO A 151 10.08 6.43 0.10
C PRO A 151 10.26 7.92 0.40
N GLN A 152 9.33 8.78 -0.04
CA GLN A 152 9.34 10.21 0.23
C GLN A 152 8.58 10.53 1.52
N TRP A 153 7.45 9.86 1.77
CA TRP A 153 6.60 10.14 2.94
C TRP A 153 7.14 9.62 4.27
N ILE A 154 7.79 8.46 4.28
CA ILE A 154 8.33 7.88 5.53
C ILE A 154 9.38 8.79 6.18
N PRO A 155 10.41 9.29 5.46
CA PRO A 155 11.37 10.21 6.07
C PRO A 155 10.72 11.53 6.51
N LEU A 156 9.74 12.07 5.76
CA LEU A 156 8.96 13.24 6.21
C LEU A 156 8.29 13.01 7.57
N LEU A 157 7.70 11.83 7.77
CA LEU A 157 7.05 11.47 9.02
C LEU A 157 8.08 11.24 10.15
N ALA A 158 9.24 10.65 9.85
CA ALA A 158 10.33 10.47 10.80
C ALA A 158 10.90 11.81 11.32
N GLU A 159 10.90 12.84 10.47
CA GLU A 159 11.38 14.20 10.80
C GLU A 159 10.29 15.08 11.41
N CYS A 160 9.02 14.66 11.40
CA CYS A 160 7.91 15.44 11.92
C CYS A 160 8.05 15.66 13.45
N PRO A 161 8.00 16.91 13.97
CA PRO A 161 8.14 17.17 15.40
C PRO A 161 7.15 16.42 16.30
N ALA A 162 5.98 16.07 15.76
CA ALA A 162 4.96 15.29 16.48
C ALA A 162 5.47 13.91 16.93
N ILE A 163 6.48 13.34 16.27
CA ILE A 163 7.01 12.01 16.56
C ILE A 163 7.54 11.92 17.98
N THR A 164 8.21 12.95 18.48
CA THR A 164 8.79 12.99 19.84
C THR A 164 7.73 12.89 20.94
N ARG A 165 6.52 13.39 20.67
CA ARG A 165 5.39 13.39 21.62
C ARG A 165 4.62 12.08 21.60
N MET A 166 4.59 11.39 20.46
CA MET A 166 3.77 10.19 20.26
C MET A 166 4.55 8.88 20.30
N TYR A 167 5.87 8.94 20.15
CA TYR A 167 6.74 7.78 20.10
C TYR A 167 7.86 7.83 21.14
N GLU A 168 8.17 6.66 21.71
CA GLU A 168 9.33 6.41 22.55
C GLU A 168 10.63 6.56 21.75
N GLU A 169 11.75 6.78 22.44
CA GLU A 169 13.06 6.96 21.78
C GLU A 169 13.53 5.73 21.03
N SER A 170 13.07 4.54 21.44
CA SER A 170 13.34 3.27 20.78
C SER A 170 12.44 2.98 19.58
N ALA A 171 11.51 3.88 19.21
CA ALA A 171 10.61 3.65 18.09
C ALA A 171 11.37 3.47 16.76
N LEU A 172 10.96 2.51 15.92
CA LEU A 172 11.65 2.22 14.66
C LEU A 172 11.62 3.42 13.69
N LEU A 173 10.52 4.18 13.70
CA LEU A 173 10.39 5.41 12.92
C LEU A 173 11.34 6.53 13.36
N ARG A 174 11.92 6.45 14.57
CA ARG A 174 12.90 7.42 15.07
C ARG A 174 14.35 6.96 14.84
N ASP A 175 14.56 5.70 14.48
CA ASP A 175 15.88 5.19 14.13
C ASP A 175 16.16 5.43 12.64
N HIS A 176 17.07 6.37 12.36
CA HIS A 176 17.48 6.71 11.00
C HIS A 176 18.03 5.50 10.22
N MET A 177 18.68 4.55 10.88
CA MET A 177 19.23 3.37 10.20
C MET A 177 18.11 2.43 9.73
N THR A 178 17.12 2.18 10.59
CA THR A 178 15.90 1.44 10.22
C THR A 178 15.12 2.16 9.12
N VAL A 179 14.88 3.46 9.25
CA VAL A 179 14.15 4.26 8.24
C VAL A 179 14.84 4.21 6.88
N ASN A 180 16.16 4.40 6.83
CA ASN A 180 16.93 4.33 5.59
C ASN A 180 16.92 2.92 4.97
N SER A 181 16.98 1.88 5.80
CA SER A 181 16.88 0.50 5.33
C SER A 181 15.51 0.20 4.73
N LEU A 182 14.44 0.68 5.37
CA LEU A 182 13.07 0.57 4.88
C LEU A 182 12.87 1.30 3.56
N ILE A 183 13.38 2.54 3.44
CA ILE A 183 13.33 3.32 2.19
C ILE A 183 13.98 2.54 1.04
N ARG A 184 15.16 1.96 1.25
CA ARG A 184 15.85 1.14 0.23
C ARG A 184 15.01 -0.06 -0.21
N ILE A 185 14.40 -0.77 0.73
CA ILE A 185 13.50 -1.90 0.42
C ILE A 185 12.31 -1.40 -0.41
N LEU A 186 11.67 -0.31 0.00
CA LEU A 186 10.52 0.26 -0.72
C LEU A 186 10.89 0.73 -2.13
N GLN A 187 12.09 1.29 -2.32
CA GLN A 187 12.63 1.65 -3.64
C GLN A 187 12.77 0.41 -4.54
N THR A 188 13.16 -0.76 -3.99
CA THR A 188 13.21 -2.00 -4.79
C THR A 188 11.82 -2.50 -5.23
N ILE A 189 10.75 -2.04 -4.58
CA ILE A 189 9.36 -2.40 -4.91
C ILE A 189 8.78 -1.41 -5.95
N GLN A 190 9.41 -0.24 -6.16
CA GLN A 190 8.93 0.76 -7.12
C GLN A 190 9.02 0.32 -8.59
N ASP A 191 9.85 -0.67 -8.91
CA ASP A 191 9.96 -1.21 -10.27
C ASP A 191 8.71 -2.01 -10.72
N PHE A 192 7.76 -2.25 -9.80
CA PHE A 192 6.56 -3.01 -10.08
C PHE A 192 5.32 -2.11 -10.12
N THR A 193 4.57 -2.15 -11.22
CA THR A 193 3.29 -1.45 -11.33
C THR A 193 2.22 -2.13 -10.47
N ILE A 194 1.80 -1.47 -9.41
CA ILE A 194 0.75 -1.94 -8.50
C ILE A 194 -0.60 -1.47 -9.02
N VAL A 195 -1.50 -2.40 -9.34
CA VAL A 195 -2.89 -2.07 -9.67
C VAL A 195 -3.76 -2.42 -8.47
N LEU A 196 -4.24 -1.40 -7.74
CA LEU A 196 -5.18 -1.59 -6.65
C LEU A 196 -6.58 -1.91 -7.20
N GLU A 197 -7.27 -2.89 -6.60
CA GLU A 197 -8.64 -3.19 -6.98
C GLU A 197 -9.57 -2.01 -6.69
N GLY A 198 -10.55 -1.80 -7.58
CA GLY A 198 -11.52 -0.71 -7.50
C GLY A 198 -12.28 -0.62 -6.17
N SER A 199 -12.35 -1.70 -5.40
CA SER A 199 -12.98 -1.78 -4.07
C SER A 199 -12.19 -1.05 -2.97
N LEU A 200 -10.86 -0.97 -3.08
CA LEU A 200 -9.97 -0.27 -2.14
C LEU A 200 -9.92 1.24 -2.42
N ILE A 201 -10.03 1.63 -3.69
CA ILE A 201 -9.96 3.02 -4.17
C ILE A 201 -11.33 3.67 -4.38
N LYS A 202 -12.44 2.94 -4.18
CA LYS A 202 -13.80 3.45 -4.43
C LYS A 202 -14.10 4.64 -3.52
N GLY A 203 -14.10 5.85 -4.08
CA GLY A 203 -14.45 7.08 -3.37
C GLY A 203 -13.26 7.84 -2.78
N VAL A 204 -12.02 7.43 -3.05
CA VAL A 204 -10.81 8.20 -2.78
C VAL A 204 -10.27 8.65 -4.13
N ASP A 205 -10.64 9.86 -4.56
CA ASP A 205 -10.21 10.46 -5.83
C ASP A 205 -8.95 11.30 -5.55
N VAL A 206 -7.79 10.83 -6.03
CA VAL A 206 -6.47 11.41 -5.73
C VAL A 206 -5.66 11.59 -6.99
#